data_AF-A0A1W9RWA2-F1
#
_entry.id   AF-A0A1W9RWA2-F1
#
_cell.length_a   1.000
_cell.length_b   1.000
_cell.length_c   1.000
_cell.angle_alpha   90.00
_cell.angle_beta   90.00
_cell.angle_gamma   90.00
#
_symmetry.space_group_name_H-M   'P 1'
#
loop_
_entity.id
_entity.type
_entity.pdbx_description
1 polymer ?
#
loop_
_entity_poly.entity_id
_entity_poly.type
_entity_poly.pdbx_seq_one_letter_code
_entity_poly.pdbx_strand_id
1 'polypeptide(L)'
;MQKSNRKILILYTSCGEGHKIVAFALNEKLKVPCYDILDFCPYFFKLFYSSGYRFLVNHFPYLWKVLFQVSKKNIFKKGLFLWHSLIFKRFFSFILKEAPFMVISTHFFIPPLITRLQGKIKIKNIVVVTDFGVHPLWGEGEVDIYFVATSFTKNSLVNLGIEEKKIIISGIPLRKDFLKDINEEELRKKFHVEKEKALLFFSSNIGNIPFIERVTPLLDKEFDIFVIYGKNKKLRKILRKFPSLKLFPYYKNIWEIMKLSLAIITKPGGVTISEAIYLKKPLIFTYLIGGQEEENYSLLERWGIAFKVRSWEELIEKIEYIKNNYSQILARFPPSQNALEIIEEKLEKFLCNNDC
;
A
#
# COMPACT_ATOMS: atom_id res chain seq x y z
N MET A 1 -25.19 -2.91 5.83
CA MET A 1 -24.67 -3.81 4.78
C MET A 1 -24.98 -5.30 4.95
N GLN A 2 -25.15 -5.85 6.17
CA GLN A 2 -25.63 -7.24 6.30
C GLN A 2 -27.16 -7.28 6.16
N LYS A 3 -27.67 -7.45 4.93
CA LYS A 3 -29.02 -8.01 4.76
C LYS A 3 -28.96 -9.47 5.22
N SER A 4 -29.97 -9.97 5.91
CA SER A 4 -29.95 -11.22 6.70
C SER A 4 -29.56 -12.51 5.96
N ASN A 5 -29.32 -12.46 4.65
CA ASN A 5 -28.91 -13.62 3.84
C ASN A 5 -27.73 -13.35 2.86
N ARG A 6 -26.99 -12.24 2.98
CA ARG A 6 -25.84 -11.93 2.08
C ARG A 6 -24.58 -11.61 2.86
N LYS A 7 -23.85 -12.66 3.25
CA LYS A 7 -22.58 -12.55 3.98
C LYS A 7 -21.46 -12.04 3.05
N ILE A 8 -20.75 -11.01 3.49
CA ILE A 8 -19.57 -10.47 2.82
C ILE A 8 -18.35 -10.69 3.72
N LEU A 9 -17.23 -11.11 3.14
CA LEU A 9 -15.95 -11.25 3.85
C LEU A 9 -14.89 -10.35 3.22
N ILE A 10 -14.05 -9.74 4.04
CA ILE A 10 -12.80 -9.11 3.59
C ILE A 10 -11.65 -10.08 3.88
N LEU A 11 -10.81 -10.32 2.88
CA LEU A 11 -9.66 -11.20 2.99
C LEU A 11 -8.37 -10.43 2.65
N TYR A 12 -7.34 -10.63 3.47
CA TYR A 12 -6.02 -10.05 3.26
C TYR A 12 -4.91 -11.05 3.63
N THR A 13 -3.65 -10.66 3.45
CA THR A 13 -2.49 -11.42 3.95
C THR A 13 -1.68 -10.52 4.89
N SER A 14 -1.13 -11.07 5.98
CA SER A 14 -0.18 -10.32 6.83
C SER A 14 1.21 -10.11 6.20
N CYS A 15 1.34 -10.25 4.87
CA CYS A 15 2.59 -10.07 4.15
C CYS A 15 2.63 -8.66 3.56
N GLY A 16 3.42 -7.79 4.19
CA GLY A 16 3.43 -6.36 3.88
C GLY A 16 2.27 -5.62 4.57
N GLU A 17 2.57 -4.47 5.18
CA GLU A 17 1.59 -3.74 6.01
C GLU A 17 0.49 -3.07 5.18
N GLY A 18 0.74 -2.76 3.90
CA GLY A 18 -0.19 -2.01 3.04
C GLY A 18 -1.52 -2.73 2.80
N HIS A 19 -1.48 -4.00 2.39
CA HIS A 19 -2.68 -4.80 2.09
C HIS A 19 -3.61 -4.92 3.30
N LYS A 20 -3.01 -5.07 4.48
CA LYS A 20 -3.72 -5.12 5.76
C LYS A 20 -4.34 -3.77 6.13
N ILE A 21 -3.62 -2.66 5.94
CA ILE A 21 -4.15 -1.31 6.18
C ILE A 21 -5.39 -1.04 5.33
N VAL A 22 -5.36 -1.40 4.04
CA VAL A 22 -6.50 -1.25 3.13
C VAL A 22 -7.67 -2.14 3.56
N ALA A 23 -7.43 -3.40 3.94
CA ALA A 23 -8.47 -4.30 4.42
C ALA A 23 -9.13 -3.79 5.70
N PHE A 24 -8.37 -3.18 6.60
CA PHE A 24 -8.90 -2.59 7.82
C PHE A 24 -9.67 -1.29 7.56
N ALA A 25 -9.22 -0.45 6.62
CA ALA A 25 -10.00 0.71 6.20
C ALA A 25 -11.37 0.30 5.63
N LEU A 26 -11.40 -0.74 4.78
CA LEU A 26 -12.64 -1.32 4.27
C LEU A 26 -13.49 -1.91 5.40
N ASN A 27 -12.89 -2.65 6.34
CA ASN A 27 -13.61 -3.22 7.47
C ASN A 27 -14.25 -2.15 8.37
N GLU A 28 -13.54 -1.06 8.68
CA GLU A 28 -14.09 0.04 9.49
C GLU A 28 -15.32 0.68 8.83
N LYS A 29 -15.31 0.79 7.50
CA LYS A 29 -16.39 1.37 6.72
C LYS A 29 -17.57 0.39 6.57
N LEU A 30 -17.31 -0.81 6.08
CA LEU A 30 -18.34 -1.79 5.70
C LEU A 30 -18.88 -2.60 6.90
N LYS A 31 -18.11 -2.67 8.00
CA LYS A 31 -18.43 -3.42 9.24
C LYS A 31 -18.73 -4.91 8.98
N VAL A 32 -17.90 -5.54 8.14
CA VAL A 32 -18.02 -6.96 7.77
C VAL A 32 -16.79 -7.76 8.25
N PRO A 33 -16.90 -9.07 8.54
CA PRO A 33 -15.76 -9.85 9.02
C PRO A 33 -14.52 -9.76 8.10
N CYS A 34 -13.35 -9.64 8.72
CA CYS A 34 -12.07 -9.45 8.03
C CYS A 34 -11.06 -10.50 8.52
N TYR A 35 -10.47 -11.27 7.60
CA TYR A 35 -9.61 -12.40 7.92
C TYR A 35 -8.27 -12.36 7.19
N ASP A 36 -7.19 -12.72 7.89
CA ASP A 36 -5.89 -13.01 7.29
C ASP A 36 -5.89 -14.44 6.78
N ILE A 37 -5.76 -14.64 5.47
CA ILE A 37 -5.78 -15.99 4.88
C ILE A 37 -4.60 -16.84 5.35
N LEU A 38 -3.52 -16.22 5.84
CA LEU A 38 -2.35 -16.94 6.35
C LEU A 38 -2.60 -17.59 7.72
N ASP A 39 -3.63 -17.15 8.48
CA ASP A 39 -4.02 -17.81 9.74
C ASP A 39 -4.60 -19.22 9.53
N PHE A 40 -5.03 -19.53 8.31
CA PHE A 40 -5.50 -20.86 7.93
C PHE A 40 -4.37 -21.79 7.48
N CYS A 41 -3.16 -21.26 7.26
CA CYS A 41 -1.99 -22.02 6.84
C CYS A 41 -1.25 -22.62 8.04
N PRO A 42 -0.38 -23.64 7.83
CA PRO A 42 0.59 -24.04 8.83
C PRO A 42 1.44 -22.86 9.32
N TYR A 43 1.73 -22.79 10.61
CA TYR A 43 2.44 -21.67 11.24
C TYR A 43 3.78 -21.34 10.56
N PHE A 44 4.56 -22.36 10.19
CA PHE A 44 5.82 -22.18 9.47
C PHE A 44 5.64 -21.51 8.11
N PHE A 45 4.55 -21.79 7.39
CA PHE A 45 4.25 -21.12 6.13
C PHE A 45 3.92 -19.64 6.35
N LYS A 46 3.09 -19.31 7.34
CA LYS A 46 2.80 -17.91 7.69
C LYS A 46 4.08 -17.15 8.04
N LEU A 47 4.96 -17.76 8.83
CA LEU A 47 6.26 -17.19 9.19
C LEU A 47 7.17 -17.01 7.96
N PHE A 48 7.30 -18.03 7.10
CA PHE A 48 8.15 -17.98 5.91
C PHE A 48 7.61 -17.02 4.86
N TYR A 49 6.31 -17.02 4.60
CA TYR A 49 5.72 -16.08 3.65
C TYR A 49 5.87 -14.64 4.13
N SER A 50 5.61 -14.38 5.42
CA SER A 50 5.72 -13.03 5.99
C SER A 50 7.17 -12.57 6.17
N SER A 51 8.11 -13.46 6.49
CA SER A 51 9.50 -13.12 6.86
C SER A 51 10.50 -13.41 5.73
N GLY A 52 10.29 -14.49 4.98
CA GLY A 52 11.04 -14.89 3.79
C GLY A 52 10.80 -13.95 2.61
N TYR A 53 9.58 -13.45 2.39
CA TYR A 53 9.34 -12.37 1.41
C TYR A 53 10.14 -11.11 1.76
N ARG A 54 10.04 -10.64 3.01
CA ARG A 54 10.81 -9.48 3.50
C ARG A 54 12.32 -9.73 3.40
N PHE A 55 12.79 -10.94 3.70
CA PHE A 55 14.19 -11.31 3.59
C PHE A 55 14.67 -11.29 2.14
N LEU A 56 13.94 -11.94 1.23
CA LEU A 56 14.22 -12.01 -0.20
C LEU A 56 14.26 -10.61 -0.84
N VAL A 57 13.25 -9.79 -0.56
CA VAL A 57 13.17 -8.41 -1.05
C VAL A 57 14.32 -7.54 -0.52
N ASN A 58 14.69 -7.70 0.75
CA ASN A 58 15.73 -6.86 1.37
C ASN A 58 17.16 -7.32 1.07
N HIS A 59 17.40 -8.61 0.79
CA HIS A 59 18.75 -9.17 0.63
C HIS A 59 19.04 -9.66 -0.79
N PHE A 60 18.01 -9.96 -1.59
CA PHE A 60 18.14 -10.47 -2.96
C PHE A 60 17.20 -9.74 -3.94
N PRO A 61 17.30 -8.40 -4.06
CA PRO A 61 16.39 -7.62 -4.92
C PRO A 61 16.47 -8.01 -6.40
N TYR A 62 17.64 -8.44 -6.89
CA TYR A 62 17.78 -8.96 -8.25
C TYR A 62 17.05 -10.30 -8.46
N LEU A 63 17.14 -11.22 -7.49
CA LEU A 63 16.37 -12.47 -7.53
C LEU A 63 14.86 -12.21 -7.47
N TRP A 64 14.43 -11.22 -6.69
CA TRP A 64 13.04 -10.78 -6.69
C TRP A 64 12.61 -10.19 -8.05
N LYS A 65 13.44 -9.34 -8.67
CA LYS A 65 13.19 -8.81 -10.03
C LYS A 65 13.10 -9.93 -11.07
N VAL A 66 13.95 -10.96 -10.95
CA VAL A 66 13.89 -12.16 -11.80
C VAL A 66 12.62 -12.96 -11.53
N LEU A 67 12.26 -13.22 -10.27
CA LEU A 67 11.02 -13.92 -9.91
C LEU A 67 9.78 -13.18 -10.39
N PHE A 68 9.78 -11.84 -10.32
CA PHE A 68 8.73 -11.00 -10.90
C PHE A 68 8.61 -11.22 -12.41
N GLN A 69 9.72 -11.19 -13.16
CA GLN A 69 9.70 -11.45 -14.61
C GLN A 69 9.35 -12.89 -14.96
N VAL A 70 9.80 -13.86 -14.17
CA VAL A 70 9.50 -15.29 -14.35
C VAL A 70 8.04 -15.61 -14.02
N SER A 71 7.43 -14.89 -13.06
CA SER A 71 6.00 -15.03 -12.74
C SER A 71 5.08 -14.69 -13.91
N LYS A 72 5.59 -13.99 -14.94
CA LYS A 72 4.88 -13.74 -16.21
C LYS A 72 4.79 -14.97 -17.13
N LYS A 73 5.53 -16.06 -16.87
CA LYS A 73 5.57 -17.26 -17.72
C LYS A 73 4.57 -18.33 -17.28
N ASN A 74 3.85 -18.93 -18.24
CA ASN A 74 2.77 -19.91 -18.01
C ASN A 74 3.19 -21.21 -17.27
N ILE A 75 4.47 -21.60 -17.32
CA ILE A 75 4.96 -22.86 -16.73
C ILE A 75 4.90 -22.84 -15.19
N PHE A 76 4.95 -21.65 -14.57
CA PHE A 76 4.84 -21.51 -13.11
C PHE A 76 3.41 -21.78 -12.59
N LYS A 77 2.40 -21.71 -13.47
CA LYS A 77 0.97 -21.77 -13.08
C LYS A 77 0.50 -23.17 -12.67
N LYS A 78 1.05 -24.25 -13.25
CA LYS A 78 0.65 -25.64 -12.93
C LYS A 78 1.24 -26.16 -11.61
N GLY A 79 2.50 -25.81 -11.29
CA GLY A 79 3.12 -26.17 -10.02
C GLY A 79 2.41 -25.53 -8.82
N LEU A 80 2.05 -24.24 -8.94
CA LEU A 80 1.32 -23.50 -7.91
C LEU A 80 -0.01 -24.17 -7.49
N PHE A 81 -0.68 -24.85 -8.42
CA PHE A 81 -2.00 -25.48 -8.25
C PHE A 81 -2.02 -26.62 -7.20
N LEU A 82 -1.02 -27.51 -7.22
CA LEU A 82 -0.89 -28.60 -6.25
C LEU A 82 -0.49 -28.08 -4.87
N TRP A 83 0.42 -27.09 -4.84
CA TRP A 83 0.87 -26.44 -3.61
C TRP A 83 -0.25 -25.68 -2.89
N HIS A 84 -1.13 -24.98 -3.61
CA HIS A 84 -2.28 -24.28 -3.02
C HIS A 84 -3.24 -25.24 -2.31
N SER A 85 -3.45 -26.44 -2.86
CA SER A 85 -4.43 -27.40 -2.35
C SER A 85 -4.07 -27.94 -0.96
N LEU A 86 -2.77 -28.09 -0.68
CA LEU A 86 -2.29 -28.58 0.61
C LEU A 86 -2.22 -27.46 1.66
N ILE A 87 -1.68 -26.29 1.28
CA ILE A 87 -1.43 -25.19 2.21
C ILE A 87 -2.74 -24.49 2.64
N PHE A 88 -3.71 -24.39 1.74
CA PHE A 88 -4.96 -23.65 1.95
C PHE A 88 -6.18 -24.56 2.20
N LYS A 89 -5.98 -25.85 2.52
CA LYS A 89 -7.09 -26.78 2.78
C LYS A 89 -8.07 -26.26 3.84
N ARG A 90 -7.55 -25.76 4.96
CA ARG A 90 -8.37 -25.18 6.05
C ARG A 90 -9.11 -23.92 5.60
N PHE A 91 -8.48 -23.09 4.77
CA PHE A 91 -9.12 -21.91 4.19
C PHE A 91 -10.28 -22.30 3.26
N PHE A 92 -10.10 -23.30 2.40
CA PHE A 92 -11.19 -23.80 1.55
C PHE A 92 -12.36 -24.36 2.37
N SER A 93 -12.08 -25.16 3.40
CA SER A 93 -13.11 -25.65 4.32
C SER A 93 -13.85 -24.51 5.03
N PHE A 94 -13.13 -23.47 5.44
CA PHE A 94 -13.71 -22.29 6.05
C PHE A 94 -14.65 -21.56 5.09
N ILE A 95 -14.20 -21.22 3.87
CA ILE A 95 -15.04 -20.50 2.90
C ILE A 95 -16.27 -21.32 2.50
N LEU A 96 -16.15 -22.65 2.33
CA LEU A 96 -17.29 -23.53 2.05
C LEU A 96 -18.31 -23.55 3.20
N LYS A 97 -17.84 -23.52 4.45
CA LYS A 97 -18.70 -23.47 5.64
C LYS A 97 -19.38 -22.11 5.80
N GLU A 98 -18.62 -21.03 5.60
CA GLU A 98 -19.12 -19.67 5.73
C GLU A 98 -20.06 -19.27 4.59
N ALA A 99 -19.92 -19.91 3.42
CA ALA A 99 -20.70 -19.70 2.21
C ALA A 99 -20.96 -18.22 1.90
N PRO A 100 -19.89 -17.39 1.76
CA PRO A 100 -20.08 -15.96 1.55
C PRO A 100 -20.69 -15.68 0.18
N PHE A 101 -21.61 -14.71 0.14
CA PHE A 101 -22.13 -14.17 -1.11
C PHE A 101 -21.02 -13.45 -1.89
N MET A 102 -20.11 -12.79 -1.17
CA MET A 102 -19.05 -11.98 -1.75
C MET A 102 -17.79 -12.02 -0.90
N VAL A 103 -16.64 -11.98 -1.57
CA VAL A 103 -15.33 -11.81 -0.98
C VAL A 103 -14.66 -10.58 -1.56
N ILE A 104 -14.09 -9.73 -0.70
CA ILE A 104 -13.29 -8.57 -1.09
C ILE A 104 -11.83 -8.85 -0.70
N SER A 105 -10.95 -8.91 -1.70
CA SER A 105 -9.53 -9.24 -1.53
C SER A 105 -8.66 -8.02 -1.69
N THR A 106 -7.72 -7.80 -0.77
CA THR A 106 -6.72 -6.71 -0.86
C THR A 106 -5.32 -7.21 -1.22
N HIS A 107 -5.18 -8.46 -1.64
CA HIS A 107 -3.91 -9.08 -2.00
C HIS A 107 -4.09 -10.03 -3.22
N PHE A 108 -3.18 -9.93 -4.20
CA PHE A 108 -3.23 -10.68 -5.48
C PHE A 108 -3.25 -12.21 -5.34
N PHE A 109 -2.86 -12.74 -4.18
CA PHE A 109 -2.81 -14.19 -3.94
C PHE A 109 -4.19 -14.81 -3.69
N ILE A 110 -5.17 -14.02 -3.28
CA ILE A 110 -6.48 -14.51 -2.83
C ILE A 110 -7.44 -14.82 -4.01
N PRO A 111 -7.56 -13.96 -5.04
CA PRO A 111 -8.49 -14.19 -6.15
C PRO A 111 -8.39 -15.58 -6.82
N PRO A 112 -7.20 -16.12 -7.14
CA PRO A 112 -7.11 -17.47 -7.72
C PRO A 112 -7.54 -18.56 -6.73
N LEU A 113 -7.45 -18.35 -5.42
CA LEU A 113 -7.98 -19.29 -4.41
C LEU A 113 -9.51 -19.30 -4.40
N ILE A 114 -10.14 -18.13 -4.50
CA ILE A 114 -11.61 -18.00 -4.57
C ILE A 114 -12.15 -18.62 -5.86
N THR A 115 -11.48 -18.40 -6.98
CA THR A 115 -11.82 -18.99 -8.29
C THR A 115 -11.98 -20.51 -8.21
N ARG A 116 -11.11 -21.20 -7.45
CA ARG A 116 -11.18 -22.65 -7.28
C ARG A 116 -12.44 -23.15 -6.57
N LEU A 117 -13.15 -22.26 -5.86
CA LEU A 117 -14.38 -22.57 -5.15
C LEU A 117 -15.64 -22.27 -5.97
N GLN A 118 -15.54 -21.55 -7.09
CA GLN A 118 -16.71 -21.15 -7.89
C GLN A 118 -17.51 -22.33 -8.47
N GLY A 119 -16.88 -23.49 -8.67
CA GLY A 119 -17.57 -24.74 -9.05
C GLY A 119 -18.26 -25.47 -7.87
N LYS A 120 -18.10 -25.00 -6.64
CA LYS A 120 -18.69 -25.59 -5.43
C LYS A 120 -19.69 -24.65 -4.76
N ILE A 121 -19.44 -23.35 -4.82
CA ILE A 121 -20.30 -22.29 -4.29
C ILE A 121 -20.18 -21.04 -5.17
N LYS A 122 -21.29 -20.35 -5.43
CA LYS A 122 -21.29 -19.09 -6.18
C LYS A 122 -20.84 -17.95 -5.25
N ILE A 123 -19.67 -17.39 -5.51
CA ILE A 123 -19.10 -16.25 -4.76
C ILE A 123 -18.77 -15.13 -5.75
N LYS A 124 -19.21 -13.90 -5.46
CA LYS A 124 -18.69 -12.71 -6.12
C LYS A 124 -17.28 -12.40 -5.62
N ASN A 125 -16.29 -12.48 -6.49
CA ASN A 125 -14.88 -12.28 -6.21
C ASN A 125 -14.46 -10.86 -6.58
N ILE A 126 -14.27 -10.01 -5.58
CA ILE A 126 -13.95 -8.59 -5.72
C ILE A 126 -12.51 -8.34 -5.30
N VAL A 127 -11.81 -7.49 -6.04
CA VAL A 127 -10.41 -7.15 -5.80
C VAL A 127 -10.25 -5.65 -5.59
N VAL A 128 -9.50 -5.27 -4.56
CA VAL A 128 -9.00 -3.89 -4.37
C VAL A 128 -7.49 -3.92 -4.55
N VAL A 129 -7.01 -3.36 -5.66
CA VAL A 129 -5.58 -3.26 -5.98
C VAL A 129 -4.96 -2.18 -5.10
N THR A 130 -3.87 -2.51 -4.40
CA THR A 130 -3.25 -1.65 -3.38
C THR A 130 -1.98 -0.95 -3.84
N ASP A 131 -1.71 -0.98 -5.14
CA ASP A 131 -0.54 -0.39 -5.79
C ASP A 131 -0.97 0.32 -7.09
N PHE A 132 -0.13 1.22 -7.59
CA PHE A 132 -0.39 1.95 -8.84
C PHE A 132 0.13 1.16 -10.03
N GLY A 133 1.33 0.58 -9.90
CA GLY A 133 1.87 -0.44 -10.77
C GLY A 133 1.22 -1.80 -10.53
N VAL A 134 1.02 -2.56 -11.61
CA VAL A 134 0.28 -3.81 -11.56
C VAL A 134 1.25 -4.99 -11.63
N HIS A 135 1.43 -5.68 -10.50
CA HIS A 135 2.04 -7.00 -10.52
C HIS A 135 1.18 -7.96 -11.38
N PRO A 136 1.76 -8.76 -12.30
CA PRO A 136 1.00 -9.67 -13.19
C PRO A 136 -0.01 -10.58 -12.47
N LEU A 137 0.36 -11.08 -11.28
CA LEU A 137 -0.51 -11.86 -10.40
C LEU A 137 -1.85 -11.22 -10.03
N TRP A 138 -2.02 -9.89 -10.14
CA TRP A 138 -3.33 -9.26 -9.96
C TRP A 138 -4.34 -9.68 -11.05
N GLY A 139 -3.86 -10.06 -12.23
CA GLY A 139 -4.71 -10.56 -13.32
C GLY A 139 -5.05 -12.05 -13.23
N GLU A 140 -4.67 -12.74 -12.15
CA GLU A 140 -4.95 -14.18 -11.99
C GLU A 140 -6.28 -14.41 -11.25
N GLY A 141 -7.03 -15.41 -11.71
CA GLY A 141 -8.33 -15.78 -11.15
C GLY A 141 -9.51 -15.12 -11.86
N GLU A 142 -10.69 -15.71 -11.68
CA GLU A 142 -11.96 -15.19 -12.16
C GLU A 142 -12.45 -14.12 -11.18
N VAL A 143 -12.19 -12.86 -11.52
CA VAL A 143 -12.57 -11.69 -10.73
C VAL A 143 -13.75 -10.99 -11.39
N ASP A 144 -14.79 -10.72 -10.59
CA ASP A 144 -15.98 -10.02 -11.05
C ASP A 144 -15.71 -8.52 -11.21
N ILE A 145 -15.03 -7.90 -10.23
CA ILE A 145 -14.72 -6.47 -10.22
C ILE A 145 -13.35 -6.19 -9.61
N TYR A 146 -12.62 -5.28 -10.25
CA TYR A 146 -11.41 -4.66 -9.75
C TYR A 146 -11.69 -3.20 -9.38
N PHE A 147 -11.27 -2.81 -8.19
CA PHE A 147 -11.12 -1.42 -7.77
C PHE A 147 -9.65 -1.04 -7.84
N VAL A 148 -9.34 0.01 -8.59
CA VAL A 148 -7.95 0.42 -8.89
C VAL A 148 -7.69 1.88 -8.59
N ALA A 149 -6.40 2.18 -8.37
CA ALA A 149 -5.96 3.51 -7.99
C ALA A 149 -6.19 4.56 -9.09
N THR A 150 -5.88 4.22 -10.35
CA THR A 150 -5.80 5.19 -11.45
C THR A 150 -6.15 4.56 -12.80
N SER A 151 -6.31 5.41 -13.82
CA SER A 151 -6.40 4.97 -15.22
C SER A 151 -5.15 4.22 -15.69
N PHE A 152 -3.96 4.59 -15.17
CA PHE A 152 -2.72 3.84 -15.44
C PHE A 152 -2.85 2.39 -14.97
N THR A 153 -3.28 2.17 -13.72
CA THR A 153 -3.51 0.82 -13.16
C THR A 153 -4.58 0.06 -13.94
N LYS A 154 -5.67 0.73 -14.34
CA LYS A 154 -6.72 0.16 -15.18
C LYS A 154 -6.16 -0.34 -16.51
N ASN A 155 -5.42 0.48 -17.23
CA ASN A 155 -4.84 0.13 -18.53
C ASN A 155 -3.85 -1.04 -18.41
N SER A 156 -3.08 -1.10 -17.32
CA SER A 156 -2.19 -2.23 -17.06
C SER A 156 -2.96 -3.54 -16.87
N LEU A 157 -4.11 -3.55 -16.20
CA LEU A 157 -4.97 -4.75 -16.09
C LEU A 157 -5.63 -5.12 -17.42
N VAL A 158 -6.06 -4.13 -18.23
CA VAL A 158 -6.60 -4.39 -19.58
C VAL A 158 -5.54 -5.06 -20.45
N ASN A 159 -4.29 -4.61 -20.38
CA ASN A 159 -3.17 -5.23 -21.10
C ASN A 159 -2.86 -6.67 -20.62
N LEU A 160 -3.31 -7.05 -19.43
CA LEU A 160 -3.25 -8.43 -18.93
C LEU A 160 -4.47 -9.28 -19.35
N GLY A 161 -5.39 -8.70 -20.13
CA GLY A 161 -6.58 -9.39 -20.66
C GLY A 161 -7.84 -9.25 -19.80
N ILE A 162 -7.83 -8.39 -18.78
CA ILE A 162 -9.03 -8.14 -17.97
C ILE A 162 -9.98 -7.21 -18.71
N GLU A 163 -11.26 -7.61 -18.81
CA GLU A 163 -12.29 -6.81 -19.46
C GLU A 163 -12.46 -5.44 -18.79
N GLU A 164 -12.46 -4.38 -19.59
CA GLU A 164 -12.51 -3.00 -19.09
C GLU A 164 -13.71 -2.71 -18.18
N LYS A 165 -14.88 -3.28 -18.51
CA LYS A 165 -16.12 -3.13 -17.73
C LYS A 165 -16.03 -3.67 -16.30
N LYS A 166 -15.07 -4.56 -16.03
CA LYS A 166 -14.81 -5.12 -14.70
C LYS A 166 -13.94 -4.20 -13.85
N ILE A 167 -13.40 -3.11 -14.39
CA ILE A 167 -12.40 -2.28 -13.70
C ILE A 167 -12.96 -0.90 -13.39
N ILE A 168 -13.01 -0.57 -12.10
CA ILE A 168 -13.51 0.69 -11.57
C ILE A 168 -12.34 1.48 -10.97
N ILE A 169 -12.14 2.71 -11.46
CA ILE A 169 -11.16 3.63 -10.88
C ILE A 169 -11.77 4.24 -9.64
N SER A 170 -11.31 3.81 -8.46
CA SER A 170 -11.79 4.28 -7.16
C SER A 170 -10.74 5.06 -6.37
N GLY A 171 -9.46 4.90 -6.70
CA GLY A 171 -8.38 5.19 -5.75
C GLY A 171 -8.10 4.00 -4.83
N ILE A 172 -7.17 4.17 -3.88
CA ILE A 172 -6.87 3.19 -2.83
C ILE A 172 -7.55 3.64 -1.53
N PRO A 173 -8.29 2.76 -0.81
CA PRO A 173 -8.92 3.10 0.45
C PRO A 173 -7.95 3.69 1.48
N LEU A 174 -8.33 4.82 2.07
CA LEU A 174 -7.57 5.46 3.14
C LEU A 174 -8.26 5.23 4.48
N ARG A 175 -7.45 5.19 5.55
CA ARG A 175 -7.96 5.16 6.92
C ARG A 175 -8.75 6.44 7.20
N LYS A 176 -9.86 6.33 7.93
CA LYS A 176 -10.76 7.46 8.25
C LYS A 176 -10.06 8.68 8.85
N ASP A 177 -8.96 8.47 9.58
CA ASP A 177 -8.26 9.57 10.23
C ASP A 177 -7.60 10.54 9.23
N PHE A 178 -7.31 10.10 8.00
CA PHE A 178 -6.84 11.00 6.94
C PHE A 178 -7.92 11.97 6.46
N LEU A 179 -9.20 11.67 6.73
CA LEU A 179 -10.34 12.49 6.29
C LEU A 179 -10.72 13.59 7.28
N LYS A 180 -10.03 13.67 8.43
CA LYS A 180 -10.33 14.66 9.45
C LYS A 180 -9.85 16.04 9.01
N ASP A 181 -10.69 17.04 9.24
CA ASP A 181 -10.23 18.43 9.28
C ASP A 181 -9.47 18.66 10.59
N ILE A 182 -8.30 19.29 10.49
CA ILE A 182 -7.38 19.41 11.62
C ILE A 182 -6.80 20.82 11.64
N ASN A 183 -6.68 21.35 12.85
CA ASN A 183 -5.93 22.57 13.11
C ASN A 183 -4.41 22.27 13.09
N GLU A 184 -3.71 22.83 12.10
CA GLU A 184 -2.26 22.65 11.96
C GLU A 184 -1.50 23.16 13.19
N GLU A 185 -1.95 24.26 13.81
CA GLU A 185 -1.29 24.83 14.99
C GLU A 185 -1.32 23.88 16.19
N GLU A 186 -2.41 23.14 16.38
CA GLU A 186 -2.52 22.13 17.44
C GLU A 186 -1.53 20.99 17.21
N LEU A 187 -1.39 20.53 15.97
CA LEU A 187 -0.40 19.50 15.64
C LEU A 187 1.03 20.02 15.86
N ARG A 188 1.33 21.26 15.46
CA ARG A 188 2.63 21.88 15.68
C ARG A 188 2.97 21.94 17.17
N LYS A 189 2.02 22.33 18.03
CA LYS A 189 2.18 22.29 19.49
C LYS A 189 2.40 20.87 20.00
N LYS A 190 1.57 19.91 19.57
CA LYS A 190 1.64 18.50 19.98
C LYS A 190 3.01 17.86 19.70
N PHE A 191 3.62 18.19 18.57
CA PHE A 191 4.90 17.61 18.15
C PHE A 191 6.10 18.53 18.42
N HIS A 192 5.88 19.68 19.07
CA HIS A 192 6.88 20.71 19.31
C HIS A 192 7.58 21.15 18.01
N VAL A 193 6.83 21.36 16.93
CA VAL A 193 7.38 21.83 15.65
C VAL A 193 7.64 23.32 15.74
N GLU A 194 8.91 23.69 15.69
CA GLU A 194 9.41 25.05 15.84
C GLU A 194 9.65 25.71 14.47
N LYS A 195 10.01 24.92 13.46
CA LYS A 195 10.34 25.37 12.11
C LYS A 195 9.11 25.45 11.24
N GLU A 196 9.04 26.42 10.33
CA GLU A 196 7.88 26.61 9.44
C GLU A 196 7.48 25.30 8.73
N LYS A 197 8.47 24.52 8.28
CA LYS A 197 8.29 23.28 7.52
C LYS A 197 8.95 22.10 8.22
N ALA A 198 8.39 20.92 8.04
CA ALA A 198 8.97 19.66 8.52
C ALA A 198 9.30 18.70 7.37
N LEU A 199 10.20 17.75 7.61
CA LEU A 199 10.49 16.63 6.72
C LEU A 199 10.17 15.32 7.42
N LEU A 200 9.61 14.36 6.68
CA LEU A 200 9.27 13.05 7.22
C LEU A 200 10.04 11.95 6.51
N PHE A 201 10.86 11.22 7.26
CA PHE A 201 11.54 10.02 6.80
C PHE A 201 10.83 8.76 7.30
N PHE A 202 10.34 7.95 6.37
CA PHE A 202 10.00 6.55 6.66
C PHE A 202 11.26 5.70 6.51
N SER A 203 11.82 5.24 7.63
CA SER A 203 13.06 4.46 7.63
C SER A 203 12.86 3.15 8.38
N SER A 204 12.76 2.04 7.65
CA SER A 204 12.71 0.70 8.25
C SER A 204 14.02 -0.08 8.08
N ASN A 205 14.94 0.41 7.24
CA ASN A 205 16.19 -0.26 6.89
C ASN A 205 17.42 0.62 7.22
N ILE A 206 18.55 -0.03 7.51
CA ILE A 206 19.87 0.57 7.73
C ILE A 206 20.33 1.36 6.49
N GLY A 207 19.89 0.98 5.28
CA GLY A 207 20.29 1.66 4.03
C GLY A 207 19.92 3.15 3.93
N ASN A 208 18.92 3.63 4.69
CA ASN A 208 18.56 5.06 4.72
C ASN A 208 19.38 5.86 5.75
N ILE A 209 20.16 5.19 6.59
CA ILE A 209 20.97 5.86 7.63
C ILE A 209 21.94 6.88 7.03
N PRO A 210 22.72 6.55 5.98
CA PRO A 210 23.67 7.52 5.42
C PRO A 210 22.99 8.81 4.95
N PHE A 211 21.79 8.71 4.37
CA PHE A 211 21.00 9.89 3.99
C PHE A 211 20.66 10.71 5.23
N ILE A 212 20.01 10.10 6.23
CA ILE A 212 19.55 10.82 7.42
C ILE A 212 20.73 11.44 8.17
N GLU A 213 21.81 10.69 8.41
CA GLU A 213 22.98 11.19 9.14
C GLU A 213 23.68 12.36 8.44
N ARG A 214 23.75 12.32 7.10
CA ARG A 214 24.42 13.37 6.31
C ARG A 214 23.56 14.63 6.17
N VAL A 215 22.25 14.48 5.95
CA VAL A 215 21.38 15.64 5.73
C VAL A 215 20.94 16.32 7.03
N THR A 216 20.90 15.60 8.15
CA THR A 216 20.39 16.16 9.42
C THR A 216 21.15 17.43 9.83
N PRO A 217 22.49 17.45 9.94
CA PRO A 217 23.22 18.65 10.36
C PRO A 217 23.14 19.82 9.37
N LEU A 218 22.73 19.55 8.12
CA LEU A 218 22.62 20.54 7.05
C LEU A 218 21.22 21.16 7.01
N LEU A 219 20.20 20.40 7.40
CA LEU A 219 18.79 20.79 7.25
C LEU A 219 18.10 21.11 8.58
N ASP A 220 18.62 20.70 9.73
CA ASP A 220 17.95 20.86 11.03
C ASP A 220 17.84 22.32 11.53
N LYS A 221 18.62 23.23 10.94
CA LYS A 221 18.47 24.67 11.16
C LYS A 221 17.18 25.21 10.54
N GLU A 222 16.74 24.60 9.44
CA GLU A 222 15.60 25.06 8.64
C GLU A 222 14.35 24.20 8.80
N PHE A 223 14.50 22.90 9.05
CA PHE A 223 13.40 21.94 9.10
C PHE A 223 13.37 21.16 10.41
N ASP A 224 12.17 20.93 10.93
CA ASP A 224 11.95 19.85 11.89
C ASP A 224 11.98 18.51 11.15
N ILE A 225 12.81 17.57 11.60
CA ILE A 225 12.98 16.28 10.91
C ILE A 225 12.38 15.15 11.74
N PHE A 226 11.30 14.59 11.22
CA PHE A 226 10.64 13.40 11.76
C PHE A 226 11.21 12.14 11.14
N VAL A 227 11.50 11.13 11.96
CA VAL A 227 11.91 9.80 11.48
C VAL A 227 11.07 8.71 12.11
N ILE A 228 10.35 7.96 11.28
CA ILE A 228 9.63 6.76 11.68
C ILE A 228 10.56 5.56 11.53
N TYR A 229 11.17 5.11 12.63
CA TYR A 229 12.11 3.98 12.64
C TYR A 229 11.43 2.61 12.78
N GLY A 230 10.10 2.59 12.97
CA GLY A 230 9.30 1.36 13.08
C GLY A 230 9.76 0.45 14.22
N LYS A 231 10.08 -0.81 13.89
CA LYS A 231 10.59 -1.82 14.85
C LYS A 231 12.12 -1.86 14.92
N ASN A 232 12.83 -1.03 14.16
CA ASN A 232 14.28 -1.10 14.02
C ASN A 232 15.00 -0.39 15.19
N LYS A 233 15.23 -1.14 16.28
CA LYS A 233 15.92 -0.62 17.48
C LYS A 233 17.37 -0.20 17.20
N LYS A 234 18.06 -0.83 16.23
CA LYS A 234 19.43 -0.47 15.84
C LYS A 234 19.45 0.92 15.19
N LEU A 235 18.54 1.16 14.25
CA LEU A 235 18.34 2.47 13.63
C LEU A 235 18.11 3.57 14.67
N ARG A 236 17.21 3.33 15.63
CA ARG A 236 16.99 4.26 16.75
C ARG A 236 18.29 4.57 17.51
N LYS A 237 19.09 3.57 17.85
CA LYS A 237 20.35 3.77 18.60
C LYS A 237 21.33 4.66 17.83
N ILE A 238 21.42 4.48 16.52
CA ILE A 238 22.30 5.27 15.65
C ILE A 238 21.80 6.72 15.57
N LEU A 239 20.51 6.91 15.25
CA LEU A 239 19.92 8.24 15.05
C LEU A 239 19.78 9.07 16.33
N ARG A 240 19.81 8.45 17.52
CA ARG A 240 19.80 9.19 18.81
C ARG A 240 21.02 10.10 19.01
N LYS A 241 22.08 9.95 18.21
CA LYS A 241 23.22 10.87 18.20
C LYS A 241 22.88 12.26 17.66
N PHE A 242 21.74 12.40 16.97
CA PHE A 242 21.25 13.66 16.41
C PHE A 242 20.06 14.15 17.25
N PRO A 243 20.27 15.02 18.25
CA PRO A 243 19.21 15.44 19.18
C PRO A 243 18.10 16.26 18.52
N SER A 244 18.36 16.86 17.36
CA SER A 244 17.38 17.59 16.56
C SER A 244 16.34 16.67 15.88
N LEU A 245 16.61 15.37 15.78
CA LEU A 245 15.66 14.42 15.17
C LEU A 245 14.50 14.07 16.11
N LYS A 246 13.28 14.18 15.58
CA LYS A 246 12.06 13.69 16.24
C LYS A 246 11.82 12.23 15.85
N LEU A 247 12.32 11.32 16.68
CA LEU A 247 12.31 9.88 16.42
C LEU A 247 11.06 9.19 16.94
N PHE A 248 10.32 8.52 16.06
CA PHE A 248 9.13 7.74 16.42
C PHE A 248 9.30 6.27 16.03
N PRO A 249 8.82 5.32 16.87
CA PRO A 249 8.63 3.93 16.44
C PRO A 249 7.50 3.87 15.40
N TYR A 250 6.87 2.71 15.22
CA TYR A 250 5.60 2.69 14.50
C TYR A 250 4.60 3.67 15.14
N TYR A 251 4.09 4.62 14.35
CA TYR A 251 3.14 5.63 14.81
C TYR A 251 1.81 5.46 14.07
N LYS A 252 0.76 5.12 14.82
CA LYS A 252 -0.57 4.80 14.24
C LYS A 252 -1.18 6.02 13.52
N ASN A 253 -1.06 7.21 14.11
CA ASN A 253 -1.64 8.45 13.59
C ASN A 253 -0.68 9.20 12.67
N ILE A 254 0.00 8.48 11.78
CA ILE A 254 1.03 9.06 10.90
C ILE A 254 0.53 10.21 10.01
N TRP A 255 -0.77 10.25 9.72
CA TRP A 255 -1.43 11.35 9.01
C TRP A 255 -1.13 12.71 9.64
N GLU A 256 -1.00 12.78 10.98
CA GLU A 256 -0.70 14.03 11.70
C GLU A 256 0.69 14.57 11.29
N ILE A 257 1.70 13.71 11.27
CA ILE A 257 3.07 14.10 10.90
C ILE A 257 3.17 14.34 9.39
N MET A 258 2.50 13.53 8.57
CA MET A 258 2.45 13.74 7.12
C MET A 258 1.85 15.11 6.77
N LYS A 259 0.79 15.55 7.47
CA LYS A 259 0.14 16.85 7.29
C LYS A 259 1.11 18.01 7.52
N LEU A 260 1.93 17.93 8.56
CA LEU A 260 2.95 18.94 8.90
C LEU A 260 4.16 18.96 7.96
N SER A 261 4.36 17.89 7.19
CA SER A 261 5.56 17.73 6.37
C SER A 261 5.46 18.50 5.06
N LEU A 262 6.56 19.14 4.66
CA LEU A 262 6.76 19.68 3.31
C LEU A 262 6.86 18.55 2.29
N ALA A 263 7.67 17.52 2.60
CA ALA A 263 7.93 16.38 1.74
C ALA A 263 8.14 15.11 2.58
N ILE A 264 7.91 13.96 1.95
CA ILE A 264 8.03 12.65 2.59
C ILE A 264 9.09 11.82 1.86
N ILE A 265 10.12 11.43 2.59
CA ILE A 265 11.23 10.62 2.12
C ILE A 265 10.95 9.17 2.49
N THR A 266 10.77 8.31 1.49
CA THR A 266 10.26 6.94 1.71
C THR A 266 10.61 5.99 0.55
N LYS A 267 10.04 4.79 0.59
CA LYS A 267 9.95 3.88 -0.57
C LYS A 267 8.61 4.07 -1.29
N PRO A 268 8.48 3.72 -2.58
CA PRO A 268 7.26 3.94 -3.37
C PRO A 268 6.18 2.87 -3.09
N GLY A 269 5.75 2.73 -1.83
CA GLY A 269 4.65 1.82 -1.47
C GLY A 269 3.28 2.42 -1.82
N GLY A 270 2.40 1.65 -2.48
CA GLY A 270 1.12 2.16 -2.99
C GLY A 270 0.22 2.83 -1.94
N VAL A 271 0.12 2.27 -0.73
CA VAL A 271 -0.68 2.87 0.35
C VAL A 271 -0.11 4.22 0.81
N THR A 272 1.19 4.30 1.07
CA THR A 272 1.84 5.58 1.46
C THR A 272 1.75 6.61 0.36
N ILE A 273 1.85 6.19 -0.90
CA ILE A 273 1.63 7.07 -2.06
C ILE A 273 0.19 7.62 -2.05
N SER A 274 -0.82 6.77 -1.85
CA SER A 274 -2.22 7.21 -1.80
C SER A 274 -2.45 8.22 -0.66
N GLU A 275 -1.91 7.92 0.54
CA GLU A 275 -1.95 8.82 1.70
C GLU A 275 -1.28 10.18 1.41
N ALA A 276 -0.14 10.16 0.71
CA ALA A 276 0.59 11.38 0.34
C ALA A 276 -0.13 12.18 -0.76
N ILE A 277 -0.71 11.53 -1.77
CA ILE A 277 -1.51 12.18 -2.81
C ILE A 277 -2.71 12.89 -2.17
N TYR A 278 -3.42 12.22 -1.27
CA TYR A 278 -4.57 12.79 -0.59
C TYR A 278 -4.21 14.04 0.23
N LEU A 279 -3.06 14.01 0.91
CA LEU A 279 -2.55 15.15 1.67
C LEU A 279 -1.75 16.16 0.84
N LYS A 280 -1.66 15.95 -0.48
CA LYS A 280 -0.83 16.72 -1.44
C LYS A 280 0.62 16.90 -0.98
N LYS A 281 1.26 15.80 -0.58
CA LYS A 281 2.64 15.78 -0.07
C LYS A 281 3.60 15.22 -1.12
N PRO A 282 4.54 16.03 -1.63
CA PRO A 282 5.61 15.56 -2.51
C PRO A 282 6.40 14.41 -1.90
N LEU A 283 6.82 13.47 -2.75
CA LEU A 283 7.57 12.28 -2.35
C LEU A 283 9.00 12.32 -2.85
N ILE A 284 9.93 11.85 -2.03
CA ILE A 284 11.30 11.60 -2.45
C ILE A 284 11.65 10.14 -2.15
N PHE A 285 12.13 9.42 -3.15
CA PHE A 285 12.49 8.01 -3.03
C PHE A 285 14.01 7.82 -3.03
N THR A 286 14.53 7.26 -1.95
CA THR A 286 15.98 6.99 -1.77
C THR A 286 16.40 5.62 -2.30
N TYR A 287 15.43 4.71 -2.52
CA TYR A 287 15.67 3.41 -3.14
C TYR A 287 14.39 2.87 -3.80
N LEU A 288 14.56 1.97 -4.76
CA LEU A 288 13.49 1.21 -5.39
C LEU A 288 13.85 -0.28 -5.32
N ILE A 289 12.92 -1.13 -4.90
CA ILE A 289 13.14 -2.59 -4.82
C ILE A 289 13.01 -3.26 -6.21
N GLY A 290 12.42 -2.56 -7.19
CA GLY A 290 12.14 -3.10 -8.54
C GLY A 290 10.70 -3.59 -8.70
N GLY A 291 10.25 -3.77 -9.94
CA GLY A 291 8.89 -4.27 -10.24
C GLY A 291 7.82 -3.20 -10.02
N GLN A 292 6.76 -3.51 -9.27
CA GLN A 292 5.64 -2.58 -9.04
C GLN A 292 6.06 -1.23 -8.42
N GLU A 293 7.14 -1.23 -7.63
CA GLU A 293 7.70 0.00 -7.05
C GLU A 293 8.34 0.93 -8.09
N GLU A 294 8.91 0.39 -9.19
CA GLU A 294 9.41 1.18 -10.33
C GLU A 294 8.26 1.82 -11.12
N GLU A 295 7.18 1.06 -11.34
CA GLU A 295 5.97 1.56 -12.01
C GLU A 295 5.25 2.64 -11.18
N ASN A 296 5.13 2.43 -9.86
CA ASN A 296 4.64 3.45 -8.93
C ASN A 296 5.44 4.75 -9.09
N TYR A 297 6.77 4.67 -9.04
CA TYR A 297 7.62 5.83 -9.23
C TYR A 297 7.42 6.51 -10.59
N SER A 298 7.45 5.74 -11.69
CA SER A 298 7.35 6.29 -13.04
C SER A 298 6.04 7.06 -13.28
N LEU A 299 4.93 6.63 -12.69
CA LEU A 299 3.67 7.38 -12.75
C LEU A 299 3.79 8.74 -12.03
N LEU A 300 4.31 8.73 -10.81
CA LEU A 300 4.39 9.95 -10.00
C LEU A 300 5.44 10.94 -10.51
N GLU A 301 6.53 10.44 -11.09
CA GLU A 301 7.54 11.25 -11.77
C GLU A 301 6.93 11.97 -12.98
N ARG A 302 6.11 11.28 -13.79
CA ARG A 302 5.39 11.91 -14.91
C ARG A 302 4.42 13.00 -14.47
N TRP A 303 3.82 12.87 -13.28
CA TRP A 303 3.02 13.93 -12.68
C TRP A 303 3.87 15.05 -12.07
N GLY A 304 5.19 14.86 -11.91
CA GLY A 304 6.09 15.86 -11.33
C GLY A 304 5.84 16.10 -9.84
N ILE A 305 5.34 15.08 -9.12
CA ILE A 305 5.06 15.13 -7.67
C ILE A 305 5.99 14.22 -6.85
N ALA A 306 6.82 13.41 -7.51
CA ALA A 306 7.83 12.59 -6.85
C ALA A 306 9.18 12.65 -7.55
N PHE A 307 10.24 12.46 -6.75
CA PHE A 307 11.62 12.51 -7.19
C PHE A 307 12.37 11.27 -6.69
N LYS A 308 13.29 10.75 -7.49
CA LYS A 308 14.23 9.71 -7.06
C LYS A 308 15.60 10.34 -6.84
N VAL A 309 16.26 9.94 -5.77
CA VAL A 309 17.60 10.39 -5.42
C VAL A 309 18.51 9.19 -5.18
N ARG A 310 19.78 9.32 -5.57
CA ARG A 310 20.82 8.30 -5.42
C ARG A 310 21.87 8.67 -4.36
N SER A 311 21.92 9.94 -3.98
CA SER A 311 22.88 10.46 -2.98
C SER A 311 22.22 11.47 -2.05
N TRP A 312 22.89 11.78 -0.94
CA TRP A 312 22.38 12.74 0.05
C TRP A 312 22.45 14.18 -0.48
N GLU A 313 23.37 14.48 -1.39
CA GLU A 313 23.47 15.75 -2.11
C GLU A 313 22.24 15.96 -3.00
N GLU A 314 21.88 14.96 -3.82
CA GLU A 314 20.65 15.00 -4.63
C GLU A 314 19.40 15.15 -3.75
N LEU A 315 19.38 14.53 -2.56
CA LEU A 315 18.28 14.69 -1.61
C LEU A 315 18.12 16.15 -1.16
N ILE A 316 19.21 16.83 -0.82
CA ILE A 316 19.18 18.25 -0.43
C ILE A 316 18.69 19.11 -1.61
N GLU A 317 19.25 18.91 -2.80
CA GLU A 317 18.85 19.62 -4.01
C GLU A 317 17.33 19.49 -4.28
N LYS A 318 16.78 18.27 -4.13
CA LYS A 318 15.34 18.04 -4.35
C LYS A 318 14.47 18.62 -3.23
N ILE A 319 14.94 18.65 -1.99
CA ILE A 319 14.22 19.34 -0.89
C ILE A 319 14.16 20.85 -1.18
N GLU A 320 15.27 21.46 -1.58
CA GLU A 320 15.31 22.89 -1.96
C GLU A 320 14.42 23.18 -3.17
N TYR A 321 14.49 22.32 -4.20
CA TYR A 321 13.59 22.42 -5.36
C TYR A 321 12.12 22.38 -4.93
N ILE A 322 11.72 21.42 -4.09
CA ILE A 322 10.34 21.33 -3.60
C ILE A 322 9.94 22.57 -2.81
N LYS A 323 10.81 23.05 -1.92
CA LYS A 323 10.56 24.27 -1.13
C LYS A 323 10.31 25.48 -2.04
N ASN A 324 11.14 25.67 -3.06
CA ASN A 324 11.10 26.83 -3.95
C ASN A 324 9.96 26.75 -4.99
N ASN A 325 9.48 25.54 -5.29
CA ASN A 325 8.45 25.29 -6.30
C ASN A 325 7.15 24.71 -5.71
N TYR A 326 6.93 24.88 -4.39
CA TYR A 326 5.90 24.14 -3.67
C TYR A 326 4.50 24.33 -4.27
N SER A 327 4.09 25.57 -4.53
CA SER A 327 2.78 25.88 -5.11
C SER A 327 2.59 25.28 -6.50
N GLN A 328 3.63 25.26 -7.33
CA GLN A 328 3.55 24.65 -8.68
C GLN A 328 3.46 23.14 -8.61
N ILE A 329 4.18 22.51 -7.67
CA ILE A 329 4.09 21.06 -7.44
C ILE A 329 2.70 20.69 -6.90
N LEU A 330 2.14 21.47 -5.98
CA LEU A 330 0.78 21.26 -5.45
C LEU A 330 -0.29 21.29 -6.56
N ALA A 331 -0.12 22.15 -7.56
CA ALA A 331 -1.02 22.23 -8.71
C ALA A 331 -1.00 20.99 -9.62
N ARG A 332 0.05 20.15 -9.52
CA ARG A 332 0.18 18.92 -10.31
C ARG A 332 -0.45 17.70 -9.65
N PHE A 333 -0.84 17.78 -8.38
CA PHE A 333 -1.51 16.66 -7.73
C PHE A 333 -2.86 16.39 -8.39
N PRO A 334 -3.17 15.12 -8.73
CA PRO A 334 -4.47 14.80 -9.27
C PRO A 334 -5.57 15.06 -8.24
N PRO A 335 -6.80 15.32 -8.67
CA PRO A 335 -7.95 15.27 -7.77
C PRO A 335 -7.98 13.91 -7.05
N SER A 336 -8.17 13.93 -5.74
CA SER A 336 -8.20 12.74 -4.92
C SER A 336 -9.41 12.76 -4.00
N GLN A 337 -10.13 11.64 -3.96
CA GLN A 337 -11.16 11.37 -2.97
C GLN A 337 -10.91 10.01 -2.34
N ASN A 338 -11.51 9.74 -1.19
CA ASN A 338 -11.35 8.44 -0.56
C ASN A 338 -12.11 7.37 -1.35
N ALA A 339 -11.41 6.31 -1.73
CA ALA A 339 -11.98 5.19 -2.47
C ALA A 339 -13.12 4.47 -1.73
N LEU A 340 -13.18 4.59 -0.40
CA LEU A 340 -14.17 3.92 0.44
C LEU A 340 -15.62 4.22 0.01
N GLU A 341 -15.92 5.45 -0.41
CA GLU A 341 -17.28 5.85 -0.81
C GLU A 341 -17.68 5.23 -2.15
N ILE A 342 -16.81 5.32 -3.16
CA ILE A 342 -17.04 4.67 -4.47
C ILE A 342 -17.22 3.17 -4.28
N ILE A 343 -16.35 2.54 -3.47
CA ILE A 343 -16.39 1.11 -3.25
C ILE A 343 -17.72 0.73 -2.58
N GLU A 344 -18.09 1.38 -1.48
CA GLU A 344 -19.37 1.12 -0.79
C GLU A 344 -20.56 1.25 -1.74
N GLU A 345 -20.68 2.36 -2.47
CA GLU A 345 -21.79 2.61 -3.40
C GLU A 345 -21.91 1.50 -4.47
N LYS A 346 -20.76 1.09 -5.05
CA LYS A 346 -20.74 0.02 -6.06
C LYS A 346 -21.09 -1.33 -5.44
N LEU A 347 -20.58 -1.64 -4.24
CA LEU A 347 -20.92 -2.86 -3.51
C LEU A 347 -22.41 -2.93 -3.17
N GLU A 348 -23.03 -1.82 -2.77
CA GLU A 348 -24.47 -1.76 -2.51
C GLU A 348 -25.29 -2.03 -3.77
N LYS A 349 -24.87 -1.51 -4.92
CA LYS A 349 -25.51 -1.83 -6.22
C LYS A 349 -25.44 -3.33 -6.52
N PHE A 350 -24.33 -4.01 -6.23
CA PHE A 350 -24.23 -5.47 -6.37
C PHE A 350 -25.09 -6.24 -5.36
N LEU A 351 -25.34 -5.66 -4.19
CA LEU A 351 -26.25 -6.23 -3.19
C LEU A 351 -27.73 -5.98 -3.50
N CYS A 352 -28.05 -5.02 -4.38
CA CYS A 352 -29.42 -4.68 -4.76
C CYS A 352 -29.82 -5.27 -6.11
N ASN A 353 -28.91 -5.32 -7.09
CA ASN A 353 -29.18 -5.86 -8.42
C ASN A 353 -29.04 -7.39 -8.41
N ASN A 354 -30.14 -8.06 -8.74
CA ASN A 354 -30.29 -9.51 -8.59
C ASN A 354 -29.85 -10.36 -9.79
N ASP A 355 -29.63 -9.81 -10.99
CA ASP A 355 -29.50 -10.65 -12.18
C ASP A 355 -28.35 -10.22 -13.08
N CYS A 356 -27.23 -10.95 -12.99
CA CYS A 356 -26.29 -11.27 -14.07
C CYS A 356 -25.71 -12.66 -13.76
#